data_AF-A0A2V5N8D5-F1
#
_entry.id   AF-A0A2V5N8D5-F1
#
_cell.length_a   1.000
_cell.length_b   1.000
_cell.length_c   1.000
_cell.angle_alpha   90.00
_cell.angle_beta   90.00
_cell.angle_gamma   90.00
#
_symmetry.space_group_name_H-M   'P 1'
#
loop_
_entity.id
_entity.type
_entity.pdbx_description
1 polymer ?
#
loop_
_entity_poly.entity_id
_entity_poly.type
_entity_poly.pdbx_seq_one_letter_code
_entity_poly.pdbx_strand_id
1 'polypeptide(L)' 'GDKAKEIIHAIKGAGFKVQSALQDRQIRVTGKKKDDLQAVIQFVRSRDFGVATNFKNFRD' A
#
# COMPACT_ATOMS: atom_id res chain seq x y z
N GLY A 1 13.34 -1.20 -9.65
CA GLY A 1 12.21 -0.41 -9.09
C GLY A 1 10.91 -1.19 -9.21
N ASP A 2 10.98 -2.51 -9.06
CA ASP A 2 9.99 -3.45 -9.60
C ASP A 2 9.02 -3.89 -8.52
N LYS A 3 9.54 -4.17 -7.31
CA LYS A 3 8.76 -4.45 -6.10
C LYS A 3 7.69 -3.39 -5.83
N ALA A 4 7.97 -2.12 -6.13
CA ALA A 4 7.03 -1.04 -5.86
C ALA A 4 5.83 -1.06 -6.82
N LYS A 5 6.05 -1.41 -8.10
CA LYS A 5 4.97 -1.62 -9.06
C LYS A 5 4.18 -2.88 -8.75
N GLU A 6 4.83 -3.95 -8.32
CA GLU A 6 4.16 -5.18 -7.90
C GLU A 6 3.20 -4.95 -6.73
N ILE A 7 3.63 -4.20 -5.71
CA ILE A 7 2.77 -3.86 -4.57
C ILE A 7 1.56 -3.06 -5.02
N ILE A 8 1.74 -2.06 -5.89
CA ILE A 8 0.62 -1.27 -6.43
C ILE A 8 -0.35 -2.16 -7.20
N HIS A 9 0.15 -3.09 -8.02
CA HIS A 9 -0.69 -4.06 -8.74
C HIS A 9 -1.42 -5.00 -7.78
N ALA A 10 -0.75 -5.50 -6.75
CA ALA A 10 -1.32 -6.40 -5.77
C ALA A 10 -2.42 -5.71 -4.94
N ILE A 11 -2.18 -4.46 -4.51
CA ILE A 11 -3.18 -3.65 -3.78
C ILE A 11 -4.41 -3.38 -4.66
N LYS A 12 -4.20 -3.02 -5.94
CA LYS A 12 -5.30 -2.81 -6.90
C LYS A 12 -6.06 -4.11 -7.19
N GLY A 13 -5.35 -5.23 -7.32
CA GLY A 13 -5.93 -6.55 -7.56
C GLY A 13 -6.69 -7.12 -6.36
N ALA A 14 -6.31 -6.75 -5.14
CA ALA A 14 -7.01 -7.14 -3.91
C ALA A 14 -8.34 -6.39 -3.70
N GLY A 15 -8.67 -5.39 -4.53
CA GLY A 15 -9.96 -4.70 -4.48
C GLY A 15 -10.13 -3.72 -3.32
N PHE A 16 -9.03 -3.33 -2.65
CA PHE A 16 -9.08 -2.35 -1.58
C PHE A 16 -9.50 -0.97 -2.10
N LYS A 17 -10.34 -0.24 -1.35
CA LYS A 17 -10.72 1.14 -1.66
C LYS A 17 -9.65 2.16 -1.27
N VAL A 18 -8.40 1.85 -1.61
CA VAL A 18 -7.25 2.72 -1.41
C VAL A 18 -6.62 3.09 -2.75
N GLN A 19 -6.02 4.27 -2.80
CA GLN A 19 -5.33 4.79 -3.95
C GLN A 19 -3.83 4.72 -3.68
N SER A 20 -3.09 3.97 -4.48
CA SER A 20 -1.64 3.82 -4.36
C SER A 20 -0.93 4.48 -5.55
N ALA A 21 -0.01 5.41 -5.28
CA ALA A 21 0.81 6.10 -6.26
C ALA A 21 2.30 5.80 -6.05
N LEU A 22 3.03 5.57 -7.13
CA LEU A 22 4.49 5.45 -7.10
C LEU A 22 5.11 6.84 -7.25
N GLN A 23 5.95 7.24 -6.30
CA GLN A 23 6.68 8.50 -6.33
C GLN A 23 8.17 8.20 -6.15
N ASP A 24 8.93 8.31 -7.24
CA ASP A 24 10.35 7.94 -7.35
C ASP A 24 10.65 6.49 -6.94
N ARG A 25 10.92 6.27 -5.65
CA ARG A 25 11.20 4.96 -5.04
C ARG A 25 10.32 4.66 -3.83
N GLN A 26 9.28 5.46 -3.61
CA GLN A 26 8.35 5.34 -2.50
C GLN A 26 6.93 5.14 -3.02
N ILE A 27 6.12 4.38 -2.28
CA ILE A 27 4.71 4.20 -2.59
C ILE A 27 3.91 5.02 -1.59
N ARG A 28 3.09 5.93 -2.10
CA ARG A 28 2.10 6.68 -1.31
C ARG A 28 0.78 5.96 -1.41
N VAL A 29 0.20 5.56 -0.28
CA VAL A 29 -1.12 4.94 -0.20
C VAL A 29 -2.07 5.89 0.53
N THR A 30 -3.19 6.23 -0.10
CA THR A 30 -4.25 7.09 0.44
C THR A 30 -5.54 6.28 0.52
N GLY A 31 -6.14 6.16 1.69
CA GLY A 31 -7.41 5.46 1.87
C GLY A 31 -8.43 6.34 2.57
N LYS A 32 -9.71 6.21 2.21
CA LYS A 32 -10.81 6.92 2.89
C LYS A 32 -11.18 6.29 4.23
N LYS A 33 -10.90 4.99 4.40
CA LYS A 33 -11.22 4.24 5.62
C LYS A 33 -9.95 3.72 6.28
N LYS A 34 -9.91 3.81 7.60
CA LYS A 34 -8.85 3.24 8.42
C LYS A 34 -8.79 1.72 8.29
N ASP A 35 -9.95 1.06 8.16
CA ASP A 35 -10.03 -0.40 8.00
C ASP A 35 -9.36 -0.86 6.70
N ASP A 36 -9.62 -0.17 5.58
CA ASP A 36 -8.97 -0.48 4.30
C ASP A 36 -7.45 -0.27 4.38
N LEU A 37 -7.00 0.79 5.04
CA LEU A 37 -5.58 1.03 5.27
C LEU A 37 -4.95 -0.09 6.10
N GLN A 38 -5.60 -0.53 7.18
CA GLN A 38 -5.10 -1.64 7.99
C GLN A 38 -5.10 -2.98 7.24
N ALA A 39 -6.12 -3.25 6.43
CA ALA A 39 -6.19 -4.46 5.62
C ALA A 39 -5.07 -4.51 4.57
N VAL A 40 -4.75 -3.37 3.94
CA VAL A 40 -3.61 -3.25 3.02
C VAL A 40 -2.29 -3.45 3.75
N ILE A 41 -2.12 -2.88 4.95
CA ILE A 41 -0.91 -3.09 5.77
C ILE A 41 -0.73 -4.57 6.10
N GLN A 42 -1.79 -5.25 6.52
CA GLN A 42 -1.78 -6.68 6.83
C GLN A 42 -1.49 -7.51 5.57
N PHE A 43 -2.12 -7.19 4.44
CA PHE A 43 -1.89 -7.87 3.18
C PHE A 43 -0.45 -7.74 2.70
N VAL A 44 0.12 -6.53 2.75
CA VAL A 44 1.52 -6.27 2.34
C VAL A 44 2.53 -6.79 3.36
N ARG A 45 2.16 -6.95 4.64
CA ARG A 45 2.99 -7.66 5.63
C ARG A 45 2.93 -9.18 5.48
N SER A 46 1.76 -9.70 5.12
CA SER A 46 1.51 -11.13 4.90
C SER A 46 2.15 -11.63 3.61
N ARG A 47 2.14 -10.80 2.56
CA ARG A 47 2.91 -11.01 1.34
C ARG A 47 4.30 -10.45 1.56
N ASP A 48 5.29 -11.32 1.76
CA ASP A 48 6.67 -10.89 1.97
C ASP A 48 7.26 -10.28 0.68
N PHE A 49 7.02 -8.99 0.48
CA PHE A 49 7.61 -8.23 -0.61
C PHE A 49 9.06 -7.80 -0.27
N GLY A 50 9.55 -8.09 0.94
CA GLY A 50 10.88 -7.69 1.40
C GLY A 50 11.13 -6.19 1.29
N VAL A 51 10.12 -5.36 1.55
CA VAL A 51 10.22 -3.90 1.60
C VAL A 51 9.70 -3.37 2.93
N ALA A 52 10.47 -2.47 3.55
CA ALA A 52 10.05 -1.80 4.76
C ALA A 52 8.94 -0.79 4.42
N THR A 53 7.69 -1.18 4.64
CA THR A 53 6.54 -0.27 4.47
C THR A 53 6.38 0.60 5.69
N ASN A 54 6.62 1.90 5.54
CA ASN A 54 6.38 2.89 6.57
C ASN A 54 5.07 3.63 6.26
N PHE A 55 4.08 3.49 7.14
CA PHE A 55 2.77 4.12 6.97
C PHE A 55 2.77 5.40 7.83
N LYS A 56 2.98 6.55 7.18
CA LYS A 56 2.93 7.87 7.84
C LYS A 56 1.81 8.71 7.24
N ASN A 57 1.09 9.42 8.13
CA ASN A 57 -0.08 10.28 7.90
C ASN A 57 -1.42 9.57 7.70
N PHE A 58 -2.12 9.37 8.82
CA PHE A 58 -3.56 9.56 8.86
C PHE A 58 -3.79 11.07 8.95
N ARG A 59 -4.23 11.72 7.87
CA ARG A 59 -4.83 13.05 7.95
C ARG A 59 -6.30 12.86 7.57
N ASP A 60 -7.16 13.31 8.47
CA ASP A 60 -8.62 13.34 8.32
C ASP A 60 -9.03 14.12 7.07
#